data_AF-A0A3D8ICC3-F1
#
_entry.id   AF-A0A3D8ICC3-F1
#
_cell.length_a   1.000
_cell.length_b   1.000
_cell.length_c   1.000
_cell.angle_alpha   90.00
_cell.angle_beta   90.00
_cell.angle_gamma   90.00
#
_symmetry.space_group_name_H-M   'P 1'
#
loop_
_entity.id
_entity.type
_entity.pdbx_description
1 polymer ?
#
loop_
_entity_poly.entity_id
_entity_poly.type
_entity_poly.pdbx_seq_one_letter_code
_entity_poly.pdbx_strand_id
1 'polypeptide(L)'
;MQEKTQDINLRTKLRELEIKIMDLSEFLEISRPTLYKMIELYQKRELEKIPSYLIALFDYMQNPYINKNNVIQYIVQNIIRVKNPLDRTQQREMIKNLIFPPNSTKEEFITMVLHTNRFDEILGYLLTCNEILKKDIPTMQERETLTPLENLYRALGKII
;
A
#
# COMPACT_ATOMS: atom_id res chain seq x y z
N MET A 1 9.52 29.97 -1.80
CA MET A 1 9.20 29.79 -0.37
C MET A 1 9.01 28.30 -0.15
N GLN A 2 9.94 27.64 0.55
CA GLN A 2 9.82 26.23 0.89
C GLN A 2 9.05 26.14 2.21
N GLU A 3 7.91 25.46 2.21
CA GLU A 3 7.17 25.14 3.42
C GLU A 3 8.03 24.23 4.29
N LYS A 4 8.52 24.76 5.42
CA LYS A 4 9.05 23.95 6.51
C LYS A 4 7.90 23.11 7.05
N THR A 5 7.77 21.88 6.56
CA THR A 5 6.99 20.86 7.26
C THR A 5 7.69 20.66 8.60
N GLN A 6 7.08 21.16 9.68
CA GLN A 6 7.56 20.90 11.03
C GLN A 6 7.57 19.39 11.24
N ASP A 7 8.74 18.83 11.48
CA ASP A 7 8.90 17.41 11.81
C ASP A 7 8.25 17.18 13.19
N ILE A 8 7.00 16.72 13.21
CA ILE A 8 6.26 16.53 14.46
C ILE A 8 6.95 15.40 15.23
N ASN A 9 7.30 15.70 16.48
CA ASN A 9 7.91 14.73 17.38
C ASN A 9 7.00 13.50 17.49
N LEU A 10 7.48 12.33 17.06
CA LEU A 10 6.71 11.07 17.03
C LEU A 10 6.11 10.71 18.40
N ARG A 11 6.75 11.10 19.52
CA ARG A 11 6.17 10.91 20.87
C ARG A 11 4.93 11.76 21.10
N THR A 12 4.95 13.00 20.60
CA THR A 12 3.78 13.88 20.63
C THR A 12 2.67 13.29 19.76
N LYS A 13 3.02 12.81 18.55
CA LYS A 13 2.05 12.21 17.64
C LYS A 13 1.40 10.95 18.21
N LEU A 14 2.16 10.08 18.87
CA LEU A 14 1.61 8.93 19.58
C LEU A 14 0.63 9.33 20.70
N ARG A 15 0.91 10.42 21.41
CA ARG A 15 0.01 10.97 22.42
C ARG A 15 -1.28 11.51 21.80
N GLU A 16 -1.19 12.25 20.69
CA GLU A 16 -2.35 12.75 19.94
C GLU A 16 -3.23 11.63 19.38
N LEU A 17 -2.60 10.54 18.94
CA LEU A 17 -3.29 9.35 18.45
C LEU A 17 -3.82 8.44 19.57
N GLU A 18 -3.60 8.80 20.84
CA GLU A 18 -3.95 7.97 22.01
C GLU A 18 -3.37 6.54 21.93
N ILE A 19 -2.17 6.42 21.37
CA ILE A 19 -1.42 5.16 21.25
C ILE A 19 -0.38 5.10 22.35
N LYS A 20 -0.50 4.11 23.22
CA LYS A 20 0.52 3.84 24.25
C LYS A 20 1.67 3.08 23.61
N ILE A 21 2.89 3.41 24.02
CA ILE A 21 4.11 2.67 23.63
C ILE A 21 4.01 1.19 24.00
N MET A 22 3.33 0.87 25.11
CA MET A 22 3.08 -0.51 25.54
C MET A 22 2.32 -1.29 24.45
N ASP A 23 1.14 -0.80 24.08
CA ASP A 23 0.29 -1.44 23.07
C ASP A 23 1.03 -1.55 21.73
N LEU A 24 1.72 -0.48 21.32
CA LEU A 24 2.50 -0.48 20.07
C LEU A 24 3.64 -1.50 20.10
N SER A 25 4.31 -1.67 21.24
CA SER A 25 5.37 -2.68 21.40
C SER A 25 4.84 -4.10 21.29
N GLU A 26 3.63 -4.35 21.80
CA GLU A 26 2.94 -5.63 21.69
C GLU A 26 2.53 -5.93 20.25
N PHE A 27 1.91 -4.95 19.55
CA PHE A 27 1.51 -5.13 18.16
C PHE A 27 2.68 -5.39 17.20
N LEU A 28 3.84 -4.77 17.49
CA LEU A 28 5.04 -4.91 16.66
C LEU A 28 5.90 -6.11 17.03
N GLU A 29 5.60 -6.76 18.17
CA GLU A 29 6.39 -7.85 18.77
C GLU A 29 7.85 -7.45 19.01
N ILE A 30 8.07 -6.23 19.49
CA ILE A 30 9.40 -5.72 19.86
C ILE A 30 9.38 -5.23 21.31
N SER A 31 10.51 -5.30 22.00
CA SER A 31 10.59 -4.81 23.38
C SER A 31 10.38 -3.29 23.43
N ARG A 32 9.80 -2.79 24.53
CA ARG A 32 9.65 -1.33 24.75
C ARG A 32 10.99 -0.58 24.67
N PRO A 33 12.10 -1.06 25.26
CA PRO A 33 13.41 -0.42 25.09
C PRO A 33 13.83 -0.33 23.62
N THR A 34 13.60 -1.39 22.83
CA THR A 34 13.88 -1.38 21.39
C THR A 34 13.01 -0.35 20.69
N LEU A 35 11.71 -0.32 20.93
CA LEU A 35 10.81 0.67 20.32
C LEU A 35 11.20 2.12 20.68
N TYR A 36 11.58 2.38 21.94
CA TYR A 36 12.09 3.70 22.33
C TYR A 36 13.35 4.10 21.55
N LYS A 37 14.29 3.16 21.40
CA LYS A 37 15.51 3.37 20.60
C LYS A 37 15.19 3.62 19.13
N MET A 38 14.25 2.89 18.54
CA MET A 38 13.83 3.09 17.14
C MET A 38 13.20 4.47 16.92
N ILE A 39 12.36 4.93 17.86
CA ILE A 39 11.78 6.28 17.82
C ILE A 39 12.88 7.34 17.89
N GLU A 40 13.87 7.16 18.77
CA GLU A 40 14.99 8.10 18.89
C GLU A 40 15.83 8.17 17.62
N LEU A 41 16.17 7.02 17.03
CA LEU A 41 16.90 6.94 15.77
C LEU A 41 16.12 7.61 14.62
N TYR A 42 14.81 7.40 14.58
CA TYR A 42 13.93 8.01 13.57
C TYR A 42 13.95 9.54 13.68
N GLN A 43 13.88 10.07 14.90
CA GLN A 43 13.94 11.51 15.17
C GLN A 43 15.31 12.13 14.86
N LYS A 44 16.38 11.36 15.01
CA LYS A 44 17.75 11.75 14.64
C LYS A 44 18.02 11.60 13.13
N ARG A 45 17.05 11.10 12.36
CA ARG A 45 17.19 10.79 10.93
C ARG A 45 18.29 9.75 10.62
N GLU A 46 18.63 8.91 11.60
CA GLU A 46 19.53 7.75 11.44
C GLU A 46 18.75 6.52 10.93
N LEU A 47 18.10 6.69 9.77
CA LEU A 47 17.11 5.76 9.23
C LEU A 47 17.72 4.41 8.81
N GLU A 48 18.99 4.39 8.44
CA GLU A 48 19.74 3.19 8.05
C GLU A 48 19.84 2.14 9.18
N LYS A 49 19.59 2.54 10.43
CA LYS A 49 19.62 1.68 11.61
C LYS A 49 18.25 1.15 12.02
N ILE A 50 17.21 1.43 11.22
CA ILE A 50 15.81 1.13 11.53
C ILE A 50 15.26 0.17 10.47
N PRO A 51 14.58 -0.92 10.86
CA PRO A 51 13.84 -1.75 9.93
C PRO A 51 12.87 -0.92 9.08
N SER A 52 12.87 -1.12 7.77
CA SER A 52 12.09 -0.33 6.81
C SER A 52 10.58 -0.28 7.12
N TYR A 53 10.02 -1.39 7.64
CA TYR A 53 8.60 -1.44 8.03
C TYR A 53 8.26 -0.50 9.21
N LEU A 54 9.22 -0.24 10.11
CA LEU A 54 9.03 0.71 11.21
C LEU A 54 9.14 2.15 10.70
N ILE A 55 10.05 2.42 9.75
CA ILE A 55 10.14 3.73 9.10
C ILE A 55 8.81 4.06 8.42
N ALA A 56 8.29 3.12 7.61
CA ALA A 56 7.03 3.29 6.91
C ALA A 56 5.84 3.51 7.87
N LEU A 57 5.81 2.81 9.00
CA LEU A 57 4.81 3.03 10.05
C LEU A 57 4.94 4.42 10.68
N PHE A 58 6.14 4.85 11.01
CA PHE A 58 6.38 6.15 11.63
C PHE A 58 6.05 7.29 10.68
N ASP A 59 6.41 7.17 9.40
CA ASP A 59 6.02 8.11 8.35
C ASP A 59 4.51 8.15 8.16
N TYR A 60 3.84 6.99 8.13
CA TYR A 60 2.38 6.91 8.08
C TYR A 60 1.74 7.63 9.26
N MET A 61 2.29 7.47 10.47
CA MET A 61 1.82 8.15 11.67
C MET A 61 1.91 9.68 11.57
N GLN A 62 2.78 10.25 10.74
CA GLN A 62 2.91 11.72 10.59
C GLN A 62 1.74 12.36 9.85
N ASN A 63 0.88 11.59 9.19
CA ASN A 63 -0.28 12.14 8.48
C ASN A 63 -1.22 12.87 9.48
N PRO A 64 -1.63 14.12 9.21
CA PRO A 64 -2.52 14.86 10.10
C PRO A 64 -3.96 14.32 10.12
N TYR A 65 -4.39 13.57 9.10
CA TYR A 65 -5.77 13.11 8.92
C TYR A 65 -6.06 11.69 9.40
N ILE A 66 -5.12 11.06 10.11
CA ILE A 66 -5.28 9.70 10.61
C ILE A 66 -5.63 9.69 12.10
N ASN A 67 -6.30 8.62 12.52
CA ASN A 67 -6.58 8.33 13.93
C ASN A 67 -6.00 6.97 14.34
N LYS A 68 -6.19 6.62 15.62
CA LYS A 68 -5.74 5.35 16.21
C LYS A 68 -6.11 4.12 15.39
N ASN A 69 -7.35 4.05 14.91
CA ASN A 69 -7.85 2.87 14.17
C ASN A 69 -7.13 2.70 12.84
N ASN A 70 -6.82 3.81 12.16
CA ASN A 70 -6.05 3.78 10.92
C ASN A 70 -4.64 3.19 11.14
N VAL A 71 -3.99 3.56 12.25
CA VAL A 71 -2.66 3.04 12.60
C VAL A 71 -2.71 1.55 12.93
N ILE A 72 -3.69 1.11 13.73
CA ILE A 72 -3.86 -0.30 14.06
C ILE A 72 -4.11 -1.11 12.78
N GLN A 73 -4.99 -0.63 11.90
CA GLN A 73 -5.28 -1.27 10.62
C GLN A 73 -4.01 -1.36 9.75
N TYR A 74 -3.20 -0.31 9.71
CA TYR A 74 -1.92 -0.30 8.99
C TYR A 74 -0.99 -1.39 9.53
N ILE A 75 -0.83 -1.50 10.85
CA ILE A 75 0.03 -2.51 11.49
C ILE A 75 -0.46 -3.93 11.15
N VAL A 76 -1.77 -4.17 11.25
CA VAL A 76 -2.37 -5.47 10.89
C VAL A 76 -2.11 -5.82 9.44
N GLN A 77 -2.35 -4.89 8.51
CA GLN A 77 -2.26 -5.12 7.07
C GLN A 77 -0.83 -5.24 6.56
N ASN A 78 0.09 -4.42 7.05
CA ASN A 78 1.42 -4.25 6.45
C ASN A 78 2.55 -4.85 7.28
N ILE A 79 2.31 -5.19 8.55
CA ILE A 79 3.35 -5.72 9.46
C ILE A 79 2.98 -7.14 9.90
N ILE A 80 1.84 -7.31 10.57
CA ILE A 80 1.45 -8.61 11.15
C ILE A 80 1.15 -9.63 10.05
N ARG A 81 0.38 -9.26 9.03
CA ARG A 81 0.03 -10.16 7.90
C ARG A 81 1.19 -10.45 6.95
N VAL A 82 2.22 -9.61 6.93
CA VAL A 82 3.45 -9.87 6.17
C VAL A 82 4.37 -10.85 6.92
N LYS A 83 4.43 -10.75 8.26
CA LYS A 83 5.16 -11.71 9.11
C LYS A 83 4.49 -13.09 9.14
N ASN A 84 3.16 -13.14 9.15
CA ASN A 84 2.36 -14.36 9.14
C ASN A 84 1.55 -14.42 7.83
N PRO A 85 2.13 -14.93 6.73
CA PRO A 85 1.44 -14.98 5.45
C PRO A 85 0.13 -15.76 5.60
N LEU A 86 -0.97 -15.08 5.31
CA LEU A 86 -2.32 -15.63 5.36
C LEU A 86 -2.41 -16.91 4.55
N ASP A 87 -3.20 -17.89 5.03
CA ASP A 87 -3.54 -19.05 4.22
C ASP A 87 -4.33 -18.62 2.95
N ARG A 88 -4.29 -19.47 1.91
CA ARG A 88 -4.88 -19.18 0.59
C ARG A 88 -6.39 -18.92 0.65
N THR A 89 -7.09 -19.46 1.64
CA THR A 89 -8.55 -19.32 1.82
C THR A 89 -8.88 -17.93 2.31
N GLN A 90 -8.13 -17.43 3.29
CA GLN A 90 -8.31 -16.08 3.82
C GLN A 90 -7.95 -14.99 2.79
N GLN A 91 -6.92 -15.21 1.98
CA GLN A 91 -6.59 -14.31 0.86
C GLN A 91 -7.71 -14.23 -0.18
N ARG A 92 -8.29 -15.38 -0.57
CA ARG A 92 -9.42 -15.43 -1.51
C ARG A 92 -10.65 -14.67 -1.01
N GLU A 93 -11.03 -14.85 0.26
CA GLU A 93 -12.17 -14.14 0.85
C GLU A 93 -11.96 -12.61 0.88
N MET A 94 -10.73 -12.13 1.07
CA MET A 94 -10.45 -10.70 0.98
C MET A 94 -10.53 -10.18 -0.45
N ILE A 95 -10.00 -10.92 -1.43
CA ILE A 95 -10.12 -10.56 -2.85
C ILE A 95 -11.60 -10.46 -3.24
N LYS A 96 -12.43 -11.41 -2.81
CA LYS A 96 -13.89 -11.35 -3.03
C LYS A 96 -14.54 -10.12 -2.41
N ASN A 97 -14.18 -9.78 -1.17
CA ASN A 97 -14.75 -8.62 -0.48
C ASN A 97 -14.31 -7.27 -1.09
N LEU A 98 -13.19 -7.24 -1.82
CA LEU A 98 -12.70 -6.05 -2.53
C LEU A 98 -13.25 -5.95 -3.96
N ILE A 99 -13.62 -7.06 -4.59
CA ILE A 99 -14.18 -7.09 -5.95
C ILE A 99 -15.70 -6.90 -5.88
N PHE A 100 -16.16 -5.68 -6.19
CA PHE A 100 -17.59 -5.41 -6.40
C PHE A 100 -17.84 -4.90 -7.83
N PRO A 101 -18.76 -5.51 -8.61
CA PRO A 101 -19.52 -6.73 -8.33
C PRO A 101 -18.67 -8.00 -8.41
N PRO A 102 -19.07 -9.10 -7.73
CA PRO A 102 -18.32 -10.35 -7.72
C PRO A 102 -18.12 -10.89 -9.14
N ASN A 103 -16.86 -11.13 -9.51
CA ASN A 103 -16.46 -11.64 -10.81
C ASN A 103 -15.37 -12.70 -10.61
N SER A 104 -15.69 -13.97 -10.87
CA SER A 104 -14.78 -15.11 -10.65
C SER A 104 -13.50 -15.00 -11.46
N THR A 105 -13.56 -14.47 -12.69
CA THR A 105 -12.37 -14.26 -13.54
C THR A 105 -11.44 -13.20 -12.96
N LYS A 106 -11.98 -12.10 -12.40
CA LYS A 106 -11.16 -11.09 -11.71
C LYS A 106 -10.52 -11.67 -10.44
N GLU A 107 -11.25 -12.48 -9.68
CA GLU A 107 -10.73 -13.14 -8.47
C GLU A 107 -9.57 -14.08 -8.80
N GLU A 108 -9.74 -14.93 -9.81
CA GLU A 108 -8.70 -15.86 -10.27
C GLU A 108 -7.48 -15.11 -10.80
N PHE A 109 -7.70 -14.04 -11.58
CA PHE A 109 -6.61 -13.24 -12.12
C PHE A 109 -5.80 -12.53 -11.03
N ILE A 110 -6.46 -11.89 -10.06
CA ILE A 110 -5.79 -11.22 -8.94
C ILE A 110 -5.03 -12.25 -8.10
N THR A 111 -5.65 -13.40 -7.83
CA THR A 111 -4.98 -14.48 -7.10
C THR A 111 -3.73 -14.95 -7.85
N MET A 112 -3.80 -15.13 -9.17
CA MET A 112 -2.64 -15.51 -9.98
C MET A 112 -1.54 -14.45 -9.87
N VAL A 113 -1.84 -13.18 -10.12
CA VAL A 113 -0.85 -12.08 -10.12
C VAL A 113 -0.11 -11.96 -8.78
N LEU A 114 -0.77 -12.22 -7.65
CA LEU A 114 -0.11 -12.22 -6.33
C LEU A 114 0.99 -13.27 -6.18
N HIS A 115 1.00 -14.31 -7.02
CA HIS A 115 1.93 -15.45 -6.92
C HIS A 115 2.90 -15.54 -8.11
N THR A 116 2.85 -14.63 -9.09
CA THR A 116 3.72 -14.65 -10.28
C THR A 116 4.06 -13.24 -10.74
N ASN A 117 5.34 -13.00 -11.02
CA ASN A 117 5.84 -11.75 -11.61
C ASN A 117 5.81 -11.71 -13.15
N ARG A 118 5.34 -12.79 -13.80
CA ARG A 118 5.33 -12.92 -15.27
C ARG A 118 4.52 -11.82 -15.97
N PHE A 119 3.61 -11.17 -15.24
CA PHE A 119 2.73 -10.14 -15.77
C PHE A 119 3.07 -8.72 -15.30
N ASP A 120 4.10 -8.51 -14.49
CA ASP A 120 4.38 -7.19 -13.86
C ASP A 120 4.53 -6.06 -14.89
N GLU A 121 5.31 -6.30 -15.95
CA GLU A 121 5.48 -5.36 -17.06
C GLU A 121 4.16 -5.08 -17.80
N ILE A 122 3.31 -6.11 -17.93
CA ILE A 122 1.99 -6.00 -18.57
C ILE A 122 1.03 -5.22 -17.67
N LEU A 123 1.08 -5.42 -16.35
CA LEU A 123 0.25 -4.69 -15.40
C LEU A 123 0.58 -3.19 -15.43
N GLY A 124 1.86 -2.82 -15.49
CA GLY A 124 2.28 -1.43 -15.66
C GLY A 124 1.70 -0.79 -16.92
N TYR A 125 1.73 -1.52 -18.04
CA TYR A 125 1.09 -1.09 -19.28
C TYR A 125 -0.44 -0.93 -19.13
N LEU A 126 -1.13 -1.90 -18.53
CA LEU A 126 -2.58 -1.85 -18.33
C LEU A 126 -3.01 -0.69 -17.41
N LEU A 127 -2.23 -0.41 -16.37
CA LEU A 127 -2.44 0.76 -15.50
C LEU A 127 -2.28 2.07 -16.27
N THR A 128 -1.25 2.16 -17.12
CA THR A 128 -1.02 3.34 -17.97
C THR A 128 -2.19 3.55 -18.94
N CYS A 129 -2.67 2.48 -19.58
CA CYS A 129 -3.83 2.54 -20.45
C CYS A 129 -5.09 3.02 -19.71
N ASN A 130 -5.32 2.50 -18.49
CA ASN A 130 -6.45 2.89 -17.66
C ASN A 130 -6.44 4.39 -17.32
N GLU A 131 -5.27 4.97 -17.03
CA GLU A 131 -5.15 6.41 -16.79
C GLU A 131 -5.40 7.24 -18.05
N ILE A 132 -4.96 6.76 -19.21
CA ILE A 132 -5.24 7.43 -20.50
C ILE A 132 -6.74 7.40 -20.81
N LEU A 133 -7.41 6.26 -20.62
CA LEU A 133 -8.84 6.08 -20.90
C LEU A 133 -9.76 6.94 -20.02
N LYS A 134 -9.29 7.40 -18.86
CA LYS A 134 -10.02 8.33 -18.00
C LYS A 134 -9.96 9.78 -18.49
N LYS A 135 -9.06 10.11 -19.42
CA LYS A 135 -8.91 11.48 -19.93
C LYS A 135 -9.94 11.74 -21.03
N ASP A 136 -10.59 12.92 -20.97
CA ASP A 136 -11.51 13.35 -22.01
C ASP A 136 -10.82 13.55 -23.37
N ILE A 137 -9.57 14.02 -23.37
CA ILE A 137 -8.78 14.29 -24.59
C ILE A 137 -7.33 13.82 -24.40
N PRO A 138 -7.01 12.57 -24.79
CA PRO A 138 -5.65 12.06 -24.82
C PRO A 138 -4.80 12.73 -25.91
N THR A 139 -3.51 12.86 -25.66
CA THR A 139 -2.50 13.27 -26.66
C THR A 139 -2.31 12.20 -27.73
N MET A 140 -1.67 12.53 -28.87
CA MET A 140 -1.40 11.54 -29.92
C MET A 140 -0.51 10.38 -29.45
N GLN A 141 0.54 10.65 -28.66
CA GLN A 141 1.39 9.59 -28.09
C GLN A 141 0.63 8.68 -27.13
N GLU A 142 -0.29 9.23 -26.35
CA GLU A 142 -1.15 8.43 -25.47
C GLU A 142 -2.13 7.56 -26.26
N ARG A 143 -2.65 8.07 -27.38
CA ARG A 143 -3.47 7.25 -28.30
C ARG A 143 -2.66 6.12 -28.92
N GLU A 144 -1.44 6.38 -29.35
CA GLU A 144 -0.56 5.32 -29.87
C GLU A 144 -0.31 4.23 -28.84
N THR A 145 -0.15 4.62 -27.56
CA THR A 145 0.01 3.69 -26.43
C THR A 145 -1.20 2.76 -26.24
N LEU A 146 -2.42 3.18 -26.62
CA LEU A 146 -3.62 2.34 -26.54
C LEU A 146 -3.73 1.32 -27.69
N THR A 147 -3.02 1.50 -28.80
CA THR A 147 -3.16 0.67 -30.01
C THR A 147 -3.02 -0.84 -29.75
N PRO A 148 -2.01 -1.33 -28.98
CA PRO A 148 -1.90 -2.75 -28.66
C PRO A 148 -3.13 -3.28 -27.91
N LEU A 149 -3.68 -2.49 -26.98
CA LEU A 149 -4.86 -2.84 -26.21
C LEU A 149 -6.13 -2.87 -27.09
N GLU A 150 -6.30 -1.90 -27.99
CA GLU A 150 -7.40 -1.90 -28.96
C GLU A 150 -7.34 -3.11 -29.89
N ASN A 151 -6.16 -3.45 -30.39
CA ASN A 151 -5.96 -4.64 -31.22
C ASN A 151 -6.29 -5.93 -30.47
N LEU A 152 -5.94 -6.01 -29.18
CA LEU A 152 -6.30 -7.13 -28.32
C LEU A 152 -7.83 -7.24 -28.18
N TYR A 153 -8.54 -6.14 -27.91
CA TYR A 153 -10.00 -6.17 -27.82
C TYR A 153 -10.65 -6.58 -29.13
N ARG A 154 -10.16 -6.08 -30.28
CA ARG A 154 -10.63 -6.50 -31.60
C ARG A 154 -10.42 -7.98 -31.85
N ALA A 155 -9.25 -8.52 -31.50
CA ALA A 155 -8.97 -9.96 -31.61
C ALA A 155 -9.91 -10.81 -30.73
N LEU A 156 -10.38 -10.26 -29.62
CA LEU A 156 -11.36 -10.87 -28.72
C LEU A 156 -12.82 -10.60 -29.12
N GLY A 157 -13.07 -9.91 -30.25
CA GLY A 157 -14.41 -9.56 -30.72
C GLY A 157 -15.11 -8.50 -29.86
N LYS A 158 -14.36 -7.64 -29.16
CA LYS A 158 -14.86 -6.60 -28.25
C LYS A 158 -14.41 -5.21 -28.71
N ILE A 159 -15.08 -4.17 -28.22
CA ILE A 159 -14.75 -2.76 -28.44
C ILE A 159 -14.36 -2.17 -27.07
N ILE A 160 -13.32 -1.33 -27.05
CA ILE A 160 -12.89 -0.52 -25.89
C ILE A 160 -13.69 0.76 -25.81
#